data_AF-A0A7S3X502-F1
#
_entry.id   AF-A0A7S3X502-F1
#
_cell.length_a   1.000
_cell.length_b   1.000
_cell.length_c   1.000
_cell.angle_alpha   90.00
_cell.angle_beta   90.00
_cell.angle_gamma   90.00
#
_symmetry.space_group_name_H-M   'P 1'
#
loop_
_entity.id
_entity.type
_entity.pdbx_description
1 polymer ?
#
loop_
_entity_poly.entity_id
_entity_poly.type
_entity_poly.pdbx_seq_one_letter_code
_entity_poly.pdbx_strand_id
1 'polypeptide(L)'
;MAKKYCGCYGLDTGVTLIGFLHLNAALYFWARVSTFEPIYMWVDVLIAACYTIRATYFFMMLNKDCDKPSRKDYFDMNSLSAYGLLASGVAIICLRWLEWAHPPTWQFVAWGLVAAFNWYHYTILDEYKGMPPPSKVQLAEKSPAEDALFADKVAEKDDSTQLLVVNKME
;
A
#
# COMPACT_ATOMS: atom_id res chain seq x y z
N MET A 1 5.21 13.91 22.76
CA MET A 1 4.20 12.83 22.75
C MET A 1 4.17 12.32 21.33
N ALA A 2 4.58 11.07 21.07
CA ALA A 2 4.57 10.52 19.70
C ALA A 2 3.14 10.54 19.17
N LYS A 3 2.90 11.06 17.96
CA LYS A 3 1.56 11.05 17.37
C LYS A 3 1.08 9.62 17.20
N LYS A 4 -0.21 9.39 17.44
CA LYS A 4 -0.85 8.10 17.13
C LYS A 4 -1.53 8.22 15.77
N TYR A 5 -1.44 7.18 14.96
CA TYR A 5 -2.18 7.11 13.71
C TYR A 5 -3.68 6.91 14.03
N CYS A 6 -4.52 7.82 13.52
CA CYS A 6 -5.96 7.87 13.80
C CYS A 6 -6.30 7.88 15.31
N GLY A 7 -5.41 8.42 16.16
CA GLY A 7 -5.61 8.51 17.61
C GLY A 7 -5.46 7.20 18.40
N CYS A 8 -5.47 6.05 17.74
CA CYS A 8 -5.53 4.74 18.39
C CYS A 8 -4.32 3.84 18.08
N TYR A 9 -3.72 3.97 16.88
CA TYR A 9 -2.67 3.06 16.42
C TYR A 9 -1.27 3.63 16.65
N GLY A 10 -0.30 2.75 16.91
CA GLY A 10 1.11 3.10 16.86
C GLY A 10 1.51 3.55 15.45
N LEU A 11 2.58 4.35 15.36
CA LEU A 11 3.03 4.88 14.07
C LEU A 11 3.47 3.78 13.11
N ASP A 12 4.12 2.71 13.58
CA ASP A 12 4.51 1.57 12.73
C ASP A 12 3.29 0.92 12.05
N THR A 13 2.23 0.66 12.82
CA THR A 13 0.96 0.13 12.29
C THR A 13 0.31 1.13 11.34
N GLY A 14 0.35 2.43 11.67
CA GLY A 14 -0.18 3.49 10.82
C GLY A 14 0.50 3.56 9.45
N VAL A 15 1.84 3.52 9.43
CA VAL A 15 2.62 3.52 8.19
C VAL A 15 2.38 2.26 7.37
N THR A 16 2.21 1.12 8.03
CA THR A 16 1.85 -0.14 7.38
C THR A 16 0.48 -0.03 6.68
N LEU A 17 -0.50 0.53 7.38
CA LEU A 17 -1.84 0.75 6.85
C LEU A 17 -1.82 1.73 5.67
N ILE A 18 -1.05 2.83 5.76
CA ILE A 18 -0.85 3.77 4.64
C ILE A 18 -0.24 3.04 3.43
N GLY A 19 0.78 2.20 3.64
CA GLY A 19 1.41 1.42 2.58
C GLY A 19 0.42 0.51 1.84
N PHE A 20 -0.42 -0.21 2.57
CA PHE A 20 -1.48 -1.05 1.99
C PHE A 20 -2.57 -0.24 1.29
N LEU A 21 -2.93 0.95 1.80
CA LEU A 21 -3.85 1.85 1.11
C LEU A 21 -3.28 2.31 -0.24
N HIS A 22 -1.98 2.62 -0.31
CA HIS A 22 -1.33 2.96 -1.58
C HIS A 22 -1.31 1.78 -2.56
N LEU A 23 -1.06 0.56 -2.08
CA LEU A 23 -1.14 -0.64 -2.92
C LEU A 23 -2.56 -0.85 -3.46
N ASN A 24 -3.58 -0.73 -2.60
CA ASN A 24 -4.97 -0.89 -3.01
C ASN A 24 -5.38 0.17 -4.04
N ALA A 25 -4.98 1.43 -3.81
CA ALA A 25 -5.18 2.50 -4.78
C ALA A 25 -4.50 2.20 -6.13
N ALA A 26 -3.25 1.72 -6.13
CA ALA A 26 -2.55 1.32 -7.35
C ALA A 26 -3.32 0.25 -8.12
N LEU A 27 -3.76 -0.82 -7.44
CA LEU A 27 -4.53 -1.91 -8.05
C LEU A 27 -5.86 -1.42 -8.62
N TYR A 28 -6.56 -0.54 -7.90
CA TYR A 28 -7.80 0.07 -8.37
C TYR A 28 -7.60 0.83 -9.68
N PHE A 29 -6.58 1.70 -9.76
CA PHE A 29 -6.33 2.46 -10.99
C PHE A 29 -5.81 1.58 -12.12
N TRP A 30 -4.97 0.57 -11.85
CA TRP A 30 -4.61 -0.43 -12.86
C TRP A 30 -5.80 -1.21 -13.41
N ALA A 31 -6.77 -1.56 -12.55
CA ALA A 31 -8.01 -2.19 -12.97
C ALA A 31 -8.88 -1.25 -13.84
N ARG A 32 -8.85 0.07 -13.59
CA ARG A 32 -9.52 1.04 -14.47
C ARG A 32 -8.79 1.25 -15.80
N VAL A 33 -7.48 1.13 -15.81
CA VAL A 33 -6.71 1.16 -17.06
C VAL A 33 -7.06 -0.06 -17.92
N SER A 34 -7.27 -1.24 -17.33
CA SER A 34 -7.62 -2.45 -18.08
C SER A 34 -9.04 -2.46 -18.67
N THR A 35 -9.93 -1.56 -18.24
CA THR A 35 -11.26 -1.40 -18.86
C THR A 35 -11.23 -0.53 -20.12
N PHE A 36 -10.06 -0.01 -20.53
CA PHE A 36 -9.83 0.71 -21.79
C PHE A 36 -10.80 1.88 -22.06
N GLU A 37 -11.17 2.66 -21.05
CA GLU A 37 -11.93 3.89 -21.24
C GLU A 37 -11.01 5.00 -21.80
N PRO A 38 -11.07 5.31 -23.11
CA PRO A 38 -9.94 5.95 -23.80
C PRO A 38 -9.65 7.38 -23.35
N ILE A 39 -10.66 8.11 -22.88
CA ILE A 39 -10.58 9.54 -22.57
C ILE A 39 -9.75 9.79 -21.29
N TYR A 40 -9.88 8.91 -20.30
CA TYR A 40 -9.26 9.07 -18.98
C TYR A 40 -8.09 8.12 -18.73
N MET A 41 -7.94 7.09 -19.57
CA MET A 41 -6.94 6.04 -19.42
C MET A 41 -5.53 6.58 -19.17
N TRP A 42 -5.08 7.61 -19.91
CA TRP A 42 -3.74 8.16 -19.75
C TRP A 42 -3.51 8.79 -18.37
N VAL A 43 -4.52 9.47 -17.84
CA VAL A 43 -4.43 10.06 -16.51
C VAL A 43 -4.52 8.98 -15.44
N ASP A 44 -5.37 7.97 -15.64
CA ASP A 44 -5.45 6.81 -14.75
C ASP A 44 -4.13 6.02 -14.73
N VAL A 45 -3.40 5.89 -15.85
CA VAL A 45 -2.05 5.29 -15.90
C VAL A 45 -1.06 6.09 -15.04
N LEU A 46 -1.07 7.42 -15.15
CA LEU A 46 -0.18 8.27 -14.35
C LEU A 46 -0.49 8.17 -12.86
N ILE A 47 -1.78 8.13 -12.49
CA ILE A 47 -2.21 7.94 -11.10
C ILE A 47 -1.79 6.56 -10.59
N ALA A 48 -2.02 5.51 -11.38
CA ALA A 48 -1.62 4.15 -11.06
C ALA A 48 -0.11 4.07 -10.83
N ALA A 49 0.70 4.65 -11.73
CA ALA A 49 2.15 4.70 -11.60
C ALA A 49 2.60 5.43 -10.31
N CYS A 50 1.99 6.57 -9.98
CA CYS A 50 2.29 7.30 -8.74
C CYS A 50 2.05 6.43 -7.48
N TYR A 51 0.91 5.74 -7.42
CA TYR A 51 0.60 4.85 -6.30
C TYR A 51 1.44 3.57 -6.31
N THR A 52 1.82 3.05 -7.48
CA THR A 52 2.76 1.94 -7.61
C THR A 52 4.13 2.31 -7.04
N ILE A 53 4.68 3.47 -7.39
CA ILE A 53 5.96 3.95 -6.83
C ILE A 53 5.88 4.00 -5.30
N ARG A 54 4.80 4.56 -4.75
CA ARG A 54 4.58 4.59 -3.28
C ARG A 54 4.54 3.20 -2.66
N ALA A 55 3.81 2.28 -3.26
CA ALA A 55 3.72 0.90 -2.77
C ALA A 55 5.08 0.19 -2.87
N THR A 56 5.82 0.35 -3.96
CA THR A 56 7.15 -0.23 -4.14
C THR A 56 8.12 0.25 -3.08
N TYR A 57 8.22 1.57 -2.84
CA TYR A 57 9.12 2.10 -1.83
C TYR A 57 8.71 1.73 -0.40
N PHE A 58 7.41 1.54 -0.15
CA PHE A 58 6.93 0.96 1.10
C PHE A 58 7.46 -0.47 1.32
N PHE A 59 7.34 -1.35 0.31
CA PHE A 59 7.87 -2.71 0.40
C PHE A 59 9.39 -2.74 0.49
N MET A 60 10.09 -1.85 -0.22
CA MET A 60 11.55 -1.73 -0.11
C MET A 60 11.99 -1.30 1.30
N MET A 61 11.24 -0.39 1.93
CA MET A 61 11.49 0.02 3.32
C MET A 61 11.29 -1.17 4.28
N LEU A 62 10.24 -1.98 4.09
CA LEU A 62 10.04 -3.19 4.89
C LEU A 62 11.17 -4.21 4.70
N ASN A 63 11.62 -4.42 3.47
CA ASN A 63 12.72 -5.36 3.16
C ASN A 63 14.09 -4.93 3.70
N LYS A 64 14.30 -3.63 3.95
CA LYS A 64 15.53 -3.07 4.53
C LYS A 64 15.43 -2.86 6.04
N ASP A 65 14.62 -3.67 6.73
CA ASP A 65 14.39 -3.61 8.17
C ASP A 65 13.97 -2.22 8.69
N CYS A 66 13.33 -1.42 7.83
CA CYS A 66 12.95 -0.04 8.13
C CYS A 66 14.12 0.79 8.67
N ASP A 67 15.31 0.66 8.09
CA ASP A 67 16.44 1.53 8.41
C ASP A 67 16.12 3.02 8.17
N LYS A 68 16.83 3.93 8.84
CA LYS A 68 16.61 5.38 8.68
C LYS A 68 16.66 5.86 7.22
N PRO A 69 17.63 5.43 6.37
CA PRO A 69 17.66 5.88 4.99
C PRO A 69 16.47 5.35 4.17
N SER A 70 16.03 4.10 4.33
CA SER A 70 14.87 3.60 3.56
C SER A 70 13.56 4.30 3.94
N ARG A 71 13.38 4.70 5.21
CA ARG A 71 12.23 5.54 5.62
C ARG A 71 12.26 6.90 4.95
N LYS A 72 13.45 7.49 4.85
CA LYS A 72 13.63 8.77 4.17
C LYS A 72 13.34 8.63 2.68
N ASP A 73 13.88 7.61 2.03
CA ASP A 73 13.60 7.31 0.61
C ASP A 73 12.10 7.14 0.37
N TYR A 74 11.41 6.39 1.24
CA TYR A 74 9.97 6.20 1.17
C TYR A 74 9.21 7.53 1.32
N PHE A 75 9.59 8.36 2.29
CA PHE A 75 9.00 9.68 2.50
C PHE A 75 9.21 10.59 1.28
N ASP A 76 10.44 10.67 0.76
CA ASP A 76 10.82 11.54 -0.36
C ASP A 76 10.05 11.14 -1.63
N MET A 77 9.92 9.84 -1.90
CA MET A 77 9.15 9.33 -3.05
C MET A 77 7.64 9.52 -2.87
N ASN A 78 7.13 9.40 -1.65
CA ASN A 78 5.73 9.69 -1.36
C ASN A 78 5.40 11.18 -1.58
N SER A 79 6.32 12.07 -1.17
CA SER A 79 6.23 13.51 -1.40
C SER A 79 6.27 13.84 -2.91
N LEU A 80 7.25 13.29 -3.64
CA LEU A 80 7.39 13.51 -5.08
C LEU A 80 6.13 13.08 -5.85
N SER A 81 5.64 11.86 -5.58
CA SER A 81 4.43 11.34 -6.21
C SER A 81 3.16 12.09 -5.79
N ALA A 82 3.16 12.83 -4.68
CA ALA A 82 2.02 13.68 -4.30
C ALA A 82 1.82 14.82 -5.30
N TYR A 83 2.91 15.41 -5.81
CA TYR A 83 2.82 16.42 -6.87
C TYR A 83 2.29 15.83 -8.18
N GLY A 84 2.70 14.60 -8.51
CA GLY A 84 2.15 13.84 -9.63
C GLY A 84 0.64 13.62 -9.51
N LEU A 85 0.18 13.18 -8.34
CA LEU A 85 -1.25 13.00 -8.05
C LEU A 85 -2.03 14.32 -8.11
N LEU A 86 -1.47 15.41 -7.59
CA LEU A 86 -2.09 16.73 -7.66
C LEU A 86 -2.26 17.19 -9.12
N ALA A 87 -1.22 17.06 -9.93
CA ALA A 87 -1.26 17.39 -11.35
C ALA A 87 -2.33 16.55 -12.09
N SER A 88 -2.37 15.23 -11.84
CA SER A 88 -3.39 14.34 -12.39
C SER A 88 -4.80 14.72 -11.94
N GLY A 89 -4.98 15.12 -10.68
CA GLY A 89 -6.28 15.54 -10.16
C GLY A 89 -6.80 16.82 -10.81
N VAL A 90 -5.94 17.82 -10.98
CA VAL A 90 -6.27 19.04 -11.74
C VAL A 90 -6.61 18.69 -13.19
N ALA A 91 -5.84 17.81 -13.83
CA ALA A 91 -6.10 17.38 -15.20
C ALA A 91 -7.48 16.72 -15.36
N ILE A 92 -7.87 15.81 -14.46
CA ILE A 92 -9.21 15.17 -14.50
C ILE A 92 -10.32 16.20 -14.30
N ILE A 93 -10.16 17.12 -13.36
CA ILE A 93 -11.16 18.18 -13.12
C ILE A 93 -11.33 19.04 -14.37
N CYS A 94 -10.24 19.49 -14.98
CA CYS A 94 -10.27 20.29 -16.21
C CYS A 94 -10.90 19.53 -17.37
N LEU A 95 -10.51 18.27 -17.61
CA LEU A 95 -11.07 17.44 -18.68
C LEU A 95 -12.58 17.24 -18.50
N ARG A 96 -13.02 16.90 -17.29
CA ARG A 96 -14.46 16.72 -17.00
C ARG A 96 -15.24 18.02 -17.12
N TRP A 97 -14.67 19.14 -16.70
CA TRP A 97 -15.33 20.43 -16.86
C TRP A 97 -15.49 20.77 -18.35
N LEU A 98 -14.44 20.57 -19.15
CA LEU A 98 -14.49 20.83 -20.60
C LEU A 98 -15.44 19.89 -21.34
N GLU A 99 -15.48 18.60 -21.00
CA GLU A 99 -16.33 17.61 -21.65
C GLU A 99 -17.83 17.88 -21.40
N TRP A 100 -18.19 18.20 -20.16
CA TRP A 100 -19.60 18.28 -19.76
C TRP A 100 -20.14 19.72 -19.71
N ALA A 101 -19.28 20.71 -19.94
CA ALA A 101 -19.57 22.15 -19.85
C ALA A 101 -20.24 22.59 -18.53
N HIS A 102 -20.19 21.76 -17.49
CA HIS A 102 -20.68 22.05 -16.15
C HIS A 102 -19.60 21.74 -15.11
N PRO A 103 -19.56 22.47 -13.98
CA PRO A 103 -18.61 22.20 -12.91
C PRO A 103 -18.74 20.74 -12.40
N PRO A 104 -17.66 19.94 -12.40
CA PRO A 104 -17.70 18.56 -11.93
C PRO A 104 -17.59 18.51 -10.40
N THR A 105 -18.68 18.88 -9.70
CA THR A 105 -18.72 19.03 -8.23
C THR A 105 -18.19 17.81 -7.47
N TRP A 106 -18.59 16.61 -7.86
CA TRP A 106 -18.12 15.38 -7.22
C TRP A 106 -16.64 15.13 -7.41
N GLN A 107 -16.07 15.58 -8.53
CA GLN A 107 -14.65 15.45 -8.79
C GLN A 107 -13.83 16.39 -7.92
N PHE A 108 -14.32 17.61 -7.68
CA PHE A 108 -13.73 18.53 -6.70
C PHE A 108 -13.73 17.94 -5.29
N VAL A 109 -14.86 17.36 -4.86
CA VAL A 109 -14.97 16.73 -3.53
C VAL A 109 -14.02 15.55 -3.41
N ALA A 110 -14.00 14.64 -4.39
CA ALA A 110 -13.14 13.46 -4.37
C ALA A 110 -11.65 13.83 -4.33
N TRP A 111 -11.19 14.74 -5.19
CA TRP A 111 -9.79 15.17 -5.19
C TRP A 111 -9.43 16.05 -4.00
N GLY A 112 -10.38 16.81 -3.45
CA GLY A 112 -10.22 17.51 -2.17
C GLY A 112 -9.94 16.54 -1.03
N LEU A 113 -10.68 15.43 -0.96
CA LEU A 113 -10.41 14.37 0.01
C LEU A 113 -9.04 13.71 -0.24
N VAL A 114 -8.69 13.39 -1.49
CA VAL A 114 -7.36 12.84 -1.82
C VAL A 114 -6.24 13.78 -1.38
N ALA A 115 -6.38 15.10 -1.58
CA ALA A 115 -5.42 16.09 -1.13
C ALA A 115 -5.33 16.14 0.40
N ALA A 116 -6.47 16.11 1.10
CA ALA A 116 -6.51 16.08 2.57
C ALA A 116 -5.87 14.81 3.14
N PHE A 117 -6.15 13.64 2.57
CA PHE A 117 -5.53 12.37 2.96
C PHE A 117 -4.02 12.37 2.67
N ASN A 118 -3.59 12.87 1.51
CA ASN A 118 -2.17 13.00 1.19
C ASN A 118 -1.45 13.93 2.18
N TRP A 119 -2.07 15.05 2.54
CA TRP A 119 -1.53 15.96 3.55
C TRP A 119 -1.41 15.27 4.92
N TYR A 120 -2.47 14.57 5.35
CA TYR A 120 -2.45 13.83 6.60
C TYR A 120 -1.35 12.74 6.60
N HIS A 121 -1.28 11.91 5.55
CA HIS A 121 -0.25 10.88 5.42
C HIS A 121 1.17 11.47 5.39
N TYR A 122 1.36 12.62 4.73
CA TYR A 122 2.63 13.33 4.73
C TYR A 122 3.09 13.66 6.16
N THR A 123 2.21 14.19 7.00
CA THR A 123 2.57 14.52 8.40
C THR A 123 2.93 13.30 9.25
N ILE A 124 2.31 12.15 8.98
CA ILE A 124 2.60 10.89 9.68
C ILE A 124 3.95 10.32 9.22
N LEU A 125 4.21 10.32 7.91
CA LEU A 125 5.46 9.82 7.34
C LEU A 125 6.66 10.72 7.67
N ASP A 126 6.44 12.03 7.74
CA ASP A 126 7.45 13.00 8.15
C ASP A 126 7.92 12.78 9.61
N GLU A 127 7.01 12.35 10.48
CA GLU A 127 7.35 11.98 11.85
C GLU A 127 8.02 10.59 11.89
N TYR A 128 7.56 9.66 11.06
CA TYR A 128 8.09 8.30 10.99
C TYR A 128 9.55 8.22 10.56
N LYS A 129 9.96 9.04 9.59
CA LYS A 129 11.36 9.08 9.12
C LYS A 129 12.34 9.55 10.20
N GLY A 130 11.87 10.34 11.17
CA GLY A 130 12.70 10.92 12.24
C GLY A 130 12.87 10.02 13.45
N MET A 131 12.06 8.97 13.58
CA MET A 131 12.10 8.10 14.76
C MET A 131 13.31 7.17 14.78
N PRO A 132 13.81 6.80 15.98
CA PRO A 132 14.77 5.72 16.10
C PRO A 132 14.17 4.44 15.52
N PRO A 133 14.99 3.54 14.93
CA PRO A 133 14.49 2.29 14.41
C PRO A 133 13.77 1.53 15.54
N PRO A 134 12.53 1.05 15.31
CA PRO A 134 11.82 0.22 16.27
C PRO A 134 12.70 -0.99 16.54
N SER A 135 12.87 -1.32 17.82
CA SER A 135 13.54 -2.55 18.22
C SER A 135 12.81 -3.70 17.55
N LYS A 136 13.41 -4.27 16.51
CA LYS A 136 12.97 -5.42 15.70
C LYS A 136 11.54 -5.85 16.01
N VAL A 137 10.58 -5.42 15.20
CA VAL A 137 9.33 -6.17 15.07
C VAL A 137 9.75 -7.52 14.50
N GLN A 138 9.89 -8.52 15.37
CA GLN A 138 9.90 -9.91 14.98
C GLN A 138 8.57 -10.11 14.25
N LEU A 139 8.57 -9.96 12.92
CA LEU A 139 7.68 -10.75 12.08
C LEU A 139 7.80 -12.14 12.67
N ALA A 140 6.72 -12.64 13.25
CA ALA A 140 6.68 -13.91 13.95
C ALA A 140 7.35 -14.96 13.07
N GLU A 141 8.64 -15.16 13.31
CA GLU A 141 9.37 -16.32 12.91
C GLU A 141 8.62 -17.40 13.66
N LYS A 142 7.82 -18.17 12.91
CA LYS A 142 7.05 -19.29 13.42
C LYS A 142 7.82 -19.91 14.57
N SER A 143 7.29 -19.77 15.78
CA SER A 143 7.87 -20.47 16.91
C SER A 143 7.90 -21.94 16.52
N PRO A 144 9.03 -22.65 16.60
CA PRO A 144 9.07 -24.09 16.34
C PRO A 144 8.13 -24.87 17.27
N ALA A 145 7.54 -24.24 18.29
CA ALA A 145 6.48 -24.80 19.11
C ALA A 145 5.10 -24.86 18.42
N GLU A 146 4.79 -24.01 17.44
CA GLU A 146 3.50 -24.05 16.73
C GLU A 146 3.49 -25.11 15.62
N ASP A 147 4.63 -25.35 14.95
CA ASP A 147 4.74 -26.44 13.97
C ASP A 147 4.72 -27.83 14.65
N ALA A 148 5.22 -27.94 15.88
CA ALA A 148 5.10 -29.16 16.68
C ALA A 148 3.63 -29.44 17.10
N LEU A 149 2.85 -28.39 17.41
CA LEU A 149 1.44 -28.54 17.79
C LEU A 149 0.52 -28.86 16.59
N PHE A 150 0.92 -28.46 15.37
CA PHE A 150 0.20 -28.82 14.14
C PHE A 150 0.60 -30.21 13.62
N ALA A 151 1.85 -30.64 13.77
CA ALA A 151 2.27 -31.99 13.42
C ALA A 151 1.56 -33.05 14.28
N ASP A 152 1.41 -32.80 15.57
CA ASP A 152 0.74 -33.73 16.50
C ASP A 152 -0.77 -33.84 16.22
N LYS A 153 -1.41 -32.76 15.76
CA LYS A 153 -2.84 -32.75 15.40
C LYS A 153 -3.16 -33.34 14.01
N VAL A 154 -2.19 -33.42 13.11
CA VAL A 154 -2.35 -34.04 11.78
C VAL A 154 -2.04 -35.54 11.82
N ALA A 155 -1.18 -35.99 12.74
CA ALA A 155 -0.87 -37.41 12.92
C ALA A 155 -2.02 -38.25 13.50
N GLU A 156 -3.01 -37.63 14.17
CA GLU A 156 -4.14 -38.33 14.80
C GLU A 156 -5.35 -38.53 13.87
N LYS A 157 -5.33 -38.01 12.64
CA LYS A 157 -6.42 -38.15 11.67
C LYS A 157 -5.93 -38.29 10.23
N ASP A 158 -5.43 -39.46 9.85
CA ASP A 158 -5.70 -40.01 8.50
C ASP A 158 -5.27 -41.49 8.39
N ASP A 159 -6.19 -42.43 8.62
CA ASP A 159 -6.03 -43.86 8.28
C ASP A 159 -6.63 -44.18 6.91
N SER A 160 -6.59 -43.24 5.94
CA SER A 160 -7.26 -43.44 4.65
C SER A 160 -6.52 -43.02 3.38
N THR A 161 -5.26 -42.57 3.44
CA THR A 161 -4.55 -42.16 2.20
C THR A 161 -3.25 -42.94 1.94
N GLN A 162 -3.32 -44.27 2.01
CA GLN A 162 -2.28 -45.23 1.56
C GLN A 162 -2.19 -45.40 0.02
N LEU A 163 -2.79 -44.53 -0.81
CA LEU A 163 -3.07 -44.86 -2.21
C LEU A 163 -2.40 -44.00 -3.31
N LEU A 164 -1.42 -43.15 -3.00
CA LEU A 164 -0.70 -42.39 -4.05
C LEU A 164 0.84 -42.41 -3.97
N VAL A 165 1.44 -43.20 -3.07
CA VAL A 165 2.89 -43.46 -3.06
C VAL A 165 3.19 -44.74 -3.85
N VAL A 166 2.80 -44.79 -5.12
CA VAL A 166 3.32 -45.77 -6.07
C VAL A 166 3.37 -45.11 -7.46
N ASN A 167 4.56 -45.09 -8.05
CA ASN A 167 4.94 -44.55 -9.37
C ASN A 167 5.07 -43.02 -9.46
N LYS A 168 6.26 -42.43 -9.60
CA LYS A 168 7.44 -42.91 -10.35
C LYS A 168 8.74 -42.44 -9.70
N MET A 169 9.67 -43.38 -9.54
CA MET A 169 11.11 -43.12 -9.49
C MET A 169 11.65 -43.07 -10.92
N GLU A 170 12.75 -42.33 -11.06
CA GLU A 170 13.61 -42.05 -12.23
C GLU A 170 13.16 -40.93 -13.18
#